data_AF-A0A091N7J2-F1
#
_entry.id   AF-A0A091N7J2-F1
#
_cell.length_a   1.000
_cell.length_b   1.000
_cell.length_c   1.000
_cell.angle_alpha   90.00
_cell.angle_beta   90.00
_cell.angle_gamma   90.00
#
_symmetry.space_group_name_H-M   'P 1'
#
loop_
_entity.id
_entity.type
_entity.pdbx_description
1 polymer ?
#
loop_
_entity_poly.entity_id
_entity_poly.type
_entity_poly.pdbx_seq_one_letter_code
_entity_poly.pdbx_strand_id
1 'polypeptide(L)'
;AVVNLDNSVVDLETLQALYENRAQSDELEKIEKHSKASKEKENAKSLDKPEQFLYELSLIPNFSERVFCILFQSTFSESICSIHRKLELLQKLCETLKNESGVMRVLGLVLAFGNYMNGGNRTRGQADGFGLDILPKLKDVKSSDNSRSLLSYIVSYYLRNLDEDAGKEQCIFPLPDPQDLFQASQMKFDDFQKDLRKMKKDLKACETEAAKVYQLSLEEHLQPFKDNMEQF
;
A
#
# COMPACT_ATOMS: atom_id res chain seq x y z
N ALA A 1 -19.21 -0.59 -23.52
CA ALA A 1 -18.36 -0.74 -22.33
C ALA A 1 -17.28 0.34 -22.28
N VAL A 2 -16.19 0.22 -23.05
CA VAL A 2 -15.01 1.11 -22.97
C VAL A 2 -15.30 2.61 -23.18
N VAL A 3 -16.09 2.98 -24.20
CA VAL A 3 -16.46 4.38 -24.44
C VAL A 3 -17.22 4.98 -23.25
N ASN A 4 -18.04 4.16 -22.59
CA ASN A 4 -18.89 4.56 -21.48
C ASN A 4 -18.26 4.36 -20.10
N LEU A 5 -16.99 3.94 -20.02
CA LEU A 5 -16.34 3.54 -18.76
C LEU A 5 -17.11 2.46 -17.96
N ASP A 6 -17.88 1.62 -18.65
CA ASP A 6 -18.73 0.63 -17.99
C ASP A 6 -17.96 -0.67 -17.75
N ASN A 7 -17.45 -0.81 -16.53
CA ASN A 7 -16.73 -1.99 -16.04
C ASN A 7 -17.65 -3.09 -15.47
N SER A 8 -18.97 -2.92 -15.53
CA SER A 8 -19.94 -3.98 -15.19
C SER A 8 -20.16 -4.96 -16.35
N VAL A 9 -19.90 -4.50 -17.58
CA VAL A 9 -20.06 -5.28 -18.81
C VAL A 9 -18.73 -5.95 -19.23
N VAL A 10 -17.60 -5.30 -18.96
CA VAL A 10 -16.26 -5.85 -19.19
C VAL A 10 -15.43 -5.63 -17.94
N ASP A 11 -15.06 -6.71 -17.26
CA ASP A 11 -14.26 -6.64 -16.05
C ASP A 11 -12.82 -6.17 -16.30
N LEU A 12 -12.13 -5.80 -15.22
CA LEU A 12 -10.76 -5.27 -15.29
C LEU A 12 -9.75 -6.27 -15.85
N GLU A 13 -9.94 -7.58 -15.61
CA GLU A 13 -9.07 -8.63 -16.12
C GLU A 13 -9.19 -8.74 -17.64
N THR A 14 -10.42 -8.72 -18.15
CA THR A 14 -10.70 -8.70 -19.58
C THR A 14 -10.18 -7.42 -20.22
N LEU A 15 -10.37 -6.25 -19.59
CA LEU A 15 -9.80 -4.99 -20.10
C LEU A 15 -8.27 -5.03 -20.16
N GLN A 16 -7.61 -5.60 -19.15
CA GLN A 16 -6.16 -5.79 -19.15
C GLN A 16 -5.74 -6.70 -20.31
N ALA A 17 -6.42 -7.84 -20.49
CA ALA A 17 -6.12 -8.76 -21.59
C ALA A 17 -6.32 -8.10 -22.97
N LEU A 18 -7.40 -7.34 -23.15
CA LEU A 18 -7.65 -6.59 -24.39
C LEU A 18 -6.60 -5.52 -24.62
N TYR A 19 -6.16 -4.83 -23.56
CA TYR A 19 -5.10 -3.84 -23.66
C TYR A 19 -3.77 -4.48 -24.08
N GLU A 20 -3.38 -5.58 -23.48
CA GLU A 20 -2.11 -6.27 -23.81
C GLU A 20 -2.11 -6.88 -25.21
N ASN A 21 -3.25 -7.37 -25.68
CA ASN A 21 -3.37 -8.03 -26.98
C ASN A 21 -3.80 -7.09 -28.13
N ARG A 22 -3.94 -5.78 -27.88
CA ARG A 22 -4.32 -4.82 -28.92
C ARG A 22 -3.28 -4.77 -30.04
N ALA A 23 -3.75 -4.57 -31.27
CA ALA A 23 -2.87 -4.43 -32.43
C ALA A 23 -1.92 -3.24 -32.25
N GLN A 24 -0.64 -3.48 -32.55
CA GLN A 24 0.34 -2.41 -32.65
C GLN A 24 0.16 -1.64 -33.97
N SER A 25 0.73 -0.44 -34.06
CA SER A 25 0.53 0.43 -35.22
C SER A 25 0.90 -0.23 -36.55
N ASP A 26 1.98 -1.02 -36.60
CA ASP A 26 2.42 -1.70 -37.82
C ASP A 26 1.52 -2.90 -38.19
N GLU A 27 0.95 -3.58 -37.20
CA GLU A 27 -0.04 -4.65 -37.41
C GLU A 27 -1.35 -4.06 -37.93
N LEU A 28 -1.80 -2.97 -37.32
CA LEU A 28 -3.03 -2.31 -37.70
C LEU A 28 -2.96 -1.76 -39.14
N GLU A 29 -1.83 -1.17 -39.54
CA GLU A 29 -1.61 -0.72 -40.91
C GLU A 29 -1.76 -1.86 -41.93
N LYS A 30 -1.23 -3.06 -41.61
CA LYS A 30 -1.35 -4.25 -42.48
C LYS A 30 -2.80 -4.71 -42.56
N ILE A 31 -3.49 -4.76 -41.43
CA ILE A 31 -4.90 -5.17 -41.33
C ILE A 31 -5.79 -4.20 -42.13
N GLU A 32 -5.59 -2.90 -41.98
CA GLU A 32 -6.33 -1.87 -42.71
C GLU A 32 -6.10 -1.96 -44.22
N LYS A 33 -4.84 -2.10 -44.64
CA LYS A 33 -4.49 -2.21 -46.05
C LYS A 33 -5.13 -3.43 -46.69
N HIS A 34 -5.14 -4.57 -45.99
CA HIS A 34 -5.82 -5.78 -46.44
C HIS A 34 -7.34 -5.58 -46.49
N SER A 35 -7.93 -5.00 -45.44
CA SER A 35 -9.37 -4.69 -45.38
C SER A 35 -9.84 -3.81 -46.54
N LYS A 36 -9.06 -2.76 -46.88
CA LYS A 36 -9.33 -1.88 -48.03
C LYS A 36 -9.19 -2.64 -49.36
N ALA A 37 -8.08 -3.36 -49.56
CA ALA A 37 -7.85 -4.15 -50.77
C ALA A 37 -8.92 -5.23 -51.00
N SER A 38 -9.47 -5.80 -49.93
CA SER A 38 -10.51 -6.81 -50.02
C SER A 38 -11.89 -6.25 -50.39
N LYS A 39 -12.15 -4.97 -50.13
CA LYS A 39 -13.39 -4.30 -50.58
C LYS A 39 -13.35 -3.91 -52.06
N GLU A 40 -12.16 -3.71 -52.62
CA GLU A 40 -11.96 -3.29 -54.02
C GLU A 40 -11.90 -4.47 -55.02
N LYS A 41 -11.68 -5.70 -54.54
CA LYS A 41 -11.52 -6.89 -55.39
C LYS A 41 -12.58 -7.94 -55.04
N GLU A 42 -13.45 -8.27 -56.00
CA GLU A 42 -14.52 -9.28 -55.85
C GLU A 42 -14.05 -10.67 -55.37
N ASN A 43 -12.76 -11.01 -55.51
CA ASN A 43 -12.19 -12.33 -55.15
C ASN A 43 -11.15 -12.28 -54.01
N ALA A 44 -11.08 -11.20 -53.25
CA ALA A 44 -10.11 -11.10 -52.16
C ALA A 44 -10.55 -11.86 -50.90
N LYS A 45 -9.60 -12.54 -50.25
CA LYS A 45 -9.85 -13.23 -48.98
C LYS A 45 -10.18 -12.22 -47.89
N SER A 46 -11.22 -12.49 -47.11
CA SER A 46 -11.51 -11.73 -45.89
C SER A 46 -10.37 -11.86 -44.88
N LEU A 47 -10.30 -10.92 -43.93
CA LEU A 47 -9.48 -11.09 -42.72
C LEU A 47 -9.93 -12.36 -41.98
N ASP A 48 -9.03 -13.02 -41.24
CA ASP A 48 -9.41 -14.08 -40.31
C ASP A 48 -9.96 -13.47 -39.01
N LYS A 49 -10.61 -14.29 -38.17
CA LYS A 49 -11.30 -13.81 -36.96
C LYS A 49 -10.42 -12.99 -36.02
N PRO A 50 -9.14 -13.34 -35.75
CA PRO A 50 -8.28 -12.54 -34.89
C PRO A 50 -8.04 -11.13 -35.44
N GLU A 51 -7.72 -10.99 -36.73
CA GLU A 51 -7.48 -9.70 -37.36
C GLU A 51 -8.78 -8.88 -37.50
N GLN A 52 -9.92 -9.54 -37.73
CA GLN A 52 -11.23 -8.88 -37.67
C GLN A 52 -11.48 -8.30 -36.28
N PHE A 53 -11.22 -9.07 -35.23
CA PHE A 53 -11.39 -8.62 -33.85
C PHE A 53 -10.47 -7.44 -33.51
N LEU A 54 -9.19 -7.51 -33.88
CA LEU A 54 -8.24 -6.42 -33.65
C LEU A 54 -8.62 -5.16 -34.44
N TYR A 55 -9.13 -5.31 -35.65
CA TYR A 55 -9.68 -4.21 -36.43
C TYR A 55 -10.91 -3.60 -35.76
N GLU A 56 -11.88 -4.40 -35.33
CA GLU A 56 -13.07 -3.89 -34.62
C GLU A 56 -12.70 -3.19 -33.31
N LEU A 57 -11.71 -3.71 -32.58
CA LEU A 57 -11.18 -3.08 -31.37
C LEU A 57 -10.57 -1.71 -31.66
N SER A 58 -9.88 -1.54 -32.79
CA SER A 58 -9.27 -0.26 -33.18
C SER A 58 -10.29 0.79 -33.59
N LEU A 59 -11.50 0.38 -33.98
CA LEU A 59 -12.60 1.31 -34.27
C LEU A 59 -13.13 2.01 -33.01
N ILE A 60 -12.80 1.52 -31.81
CA ILE A 60 -13.15 2.20 -30.57
C ILE A 60 -12.26 3.46 -30.42
N PRO A 61 -12.85 4.67 -30.35
CA PRO A 61 -12.09 5.91 -30.28
C PRO A 61 -11.16 5.95 -29.06
N ASN A 62 -9.86 6.15 -29.30
CA ASN A 62 -8.84 6.22 -28.26
C ASN A 62 -8.88 5.02 -27.29
N PHE A 63 -9.11 3.82 -27.82
CA PHE A 63 -9.20 2.59 -27.02
C PHE A 63 -8.04 2.43 -26.03
N SER A 64 -6.81 2.58 -26.52
CA SER A 64 -5.60 2.39 -25.69
C SER A 64 -5.56 3.36 -24.53
N GLU A 65 -5.76 4.65 -24.81
CA GLU A 65 -5.74 5.72 -23.81
C GLU A 65 -6.83 5.50 -22.75
N ARG A 66 -8.06 5.19 -23.18
CA ARG A 66 -9.20 5.00 -22.28
C ARG A 66 -9.00 3.81 -21.35
N VAL A 67 -8.59 2.67 -21.90
CA VAL A 67 -8.37 1.46 -21.11
C VAL A 67 -7.20 1.65 -20.14
N PHE A 68 -6.13 2.34 -20.55
CA PHE A 68 -5.05 2.70 -19.65
C PHE A 68 -5.55 3.51 -18.44
N CYS A 69 -6.35 4.55 -18.68
CA CYS A 69 -6.92 5.37 -17.61
C CYS A 69 -7.84 4.56 -16.67
N ILE A 70 -8.67 3.66 -17.21
CA ILE A 70 -9.54 2.76 -16.41
C ILE A 70 -8.71 1.89 -15.46
N LEU A 71 -7.69 1.22 -15.99
CA LEU A 71 -6.83 0.32 -15.25
C LEU A 71 -6.00 1.07 -14.21
N PHE A 72 -5.57 2.29 -14.52
CA PHE A 72 -4.89 3.15 -13.57
C PHE A 72 -5.83 3.57 -12.43
N GLN A 73 -7.03 4.07 -12.75
CA GLN A 73 -8.00 4.54 -11.76
C GLN A 73 -8.37 3.43 -10.76
N SER A 74 -8.53 2.19 -11.25
CA SER A 74 -8.91 1.04 -10.41
C SER A 74 -7.83 0.66 -9.39
N THR A 75 -6.56 0.92 -9.68
CA THR A 75 -5.42 0.50 -8.84
C THR A 75 -4.78 1.63 -8.04
N PHE A 76 -4.91 2.88 -8.51
CA PHE A 76 -4.29 4.04 -7.88
C PHE A 76 -4.81 4.28 -6.45
N SER A 77 -6.15 4.31 -6.29
CA SER A 77 -6.80 4.58 -5.00
C SER A 77 -6.41 3.55 -3.94
N GLU A 78 -6.35 2.26 -4.31
CA GLU A 78 -5.90 1.21 -3.39
C GLU A 78 -4.43 1.39 -3.00
N SER A 79 -3.58 1.69 -3.99
CA SER A 79 -2.13 1.88 -3.79
C SER A 79 -1.83 3.04 -2.84
N ILE A 80 -2.42 4.21 -3.06
CA ILE A 80 -2.20 5.39 -2.22
C ILE A 80 -2.78 5.19 -0.81
N CYS A 81 -3.97 4.57 -0.69
CA CYS A 81 -4.57 4.24 0.61
C CYS A 81 -3.72 3.26 1.41
N SER A 82 -3.13 2.26 0.75
CA SER A 82 -2.23 1.28 1.37
C SER A 82 -0.99 1.96 1.97
N ILE A 83 -0.39 2.90 1.24
CA ILE A 83 0.76 3.68 1.73
C ILE A 83 0.35 4.58 2.89
N HIS A 84 -0.78 5.27 2.77
CA HIS A 84 -1.32 6.15 3.82
C HIS A 84 -1.52 5.39 5.13
N ARG A 85 -2.23 4.26 5.11
CA ARG A 85 -2.50 3.43 6.30
C ARG A 85 -1.23 2.98 7.00
N LYS A 86 -0.19 2.62 6.24
CA LYS A 86 1.11 2.22 6.80
C LYS A 86 1.82 3.39 7.49
N LEU A 87 1.77 4.58 6.89
CA LEU A 87 2.34 5.80 7.47
C LEU A 87 1.57 6.27 8.71
N GLU A 88 0.24 6.18 8.69
CA GLU A 88 -0.61 6.47 9.86
C GLU A 88 -0.31 5.51 11.01
N LEU A 89 -0.18 4.21 10.74
CA LEU A 89 0.20 3.23 11.75
C LEU A 89 1.56 3.59 12.38
N LEU A 90 2.56 3.89 11.55
CA LEU A 90 3.88 4.27 12.01
C LEU A 90 3.83 5.54 12.88
N GLN A 91 3.11 6.56 12.43
CA GLN A 91 2.93 7.81 13.17
C GLN A 91 2.27 7.55 14.53
N LYS A 92 1.15 6.83 14.54
CA LYS A 92 0.42 6.47 15.77
C LYS A 92 1.32 5.74 16.76
N LEU A 93 2.12 4.78 16.28
CA LEU A 93 3.07 4.05 17.13
C LEU A 93 4.18 4.94 17.68
N CYS A 94 4.74 5.85 16.87
CA CYS A 94 5.72 6.82 17.35
C CYS A 94 5.13 7.74 18.43
N GLU A 95 3.90 8.21 18.25
CA GLU A 95 3.19 9.02 19.23
C GLU A 95 2.92 8.23 20.52
N THR A 96 2.45 6.99 20.38
CA THR A 96 2.21 6.07 21.50
C THR A 96 3.50 5.86 22.31
N LEU A 97 4.59 5.48 21.65
CA LEU A 97 5.88 5.22 22.29
C LEU A 97 6.47 6.45 22.98
N LYS A 98 6.19 7.65 22.46
CA LYS A 98 6.72 8.91 22.98
C LYS A 98 5.90 9.48 24.14
N ASN A 99 4.57 9.36 24.05
CA ASN A 99 3.67 10.15 24.89
C ASN A 99 2.83 9.30 25.85
N GLU A 100 2.67 7.99 25.61
CA GLU A 100 1.81 7.18 26.47
C GLU A 100 2.44 6.90 27.83
N SER A 101 1.65 7.17 28.87
CA SER A 101 2.09 7.01 30.26
C SER A 101 2.41 5.56 30.62
N GLY A 102 1.69 4.60 30.02
CA GLY A 102 1.93 3.16 30.20
C GLY A 102 3.35 2.75 29.77
N VAL A 103 3.79 3.23 28.60
CA VAL A 103 5.15 2.99 28.08
C VAL A 103 6.19 3.57 29.03
N MET A 104 5.99 4.82 29.47
CA MET A 104 6.93 5.49 30.39
C MET A 104 7.01 4.77 31.74
N ARG A 105 5.89 4.26 32.28
CA ARG A 105 5.87 3.48 33.52
C ARG A 105 6.66 2.19 33.38
N VAL A 106 6.47 1.44 32.28
CA VAL A 106 7.23 0.19 32.04
C VAL A 106 8.72 0.47 31.93
N LEU A 107 9.13 1.48 31.14
CA LEU A 107 10.55 1.86 31.03
C LEU A 107 11.11 2.35 32.36
N GLY A 108 10.33 3.10 33.14
CA GLY A 108 10.70 3.54 34.49
C GLY A 108 10.94 2.39 35.46
N LEU A 109 10.12 1.34 35.42
CA LEU A 109 10.36 0.12 36.21
C LEU A 109 11.67 -0.57 35.81
N VAL A 110 11.93 -0.70 34.51
CA VAL A 110 13.20 -1.27 34.01
C VAL A 110 14.39 -0.48 34.53
N LEU A 111 14.32 0.85 34.47
CA LEU A 111 15.38 1.74 34.99
C LEU A 111 15.56 1.59 36.49
N ALA A 112 14.47 1.63 37.26
CA ALA A 112 14.50 1.56 38.73
C ALA A 112 15.09 0.23 39.22
N PHE A 113 14.61 -0.90 38.70
CA PHE A 113 15.16 -2.20 39.08
C PHE A 113 16.58 -2.40 38.56
N GLY A 114 16.89 -1.92 37.35
CA GLY A 114 18.24 -1.93 36.82
C GLY A 114 19.23 -1.18 37.72
N ASN A 115 18.88 0.04 38.15
CA ASN A 115 19.68 0.84 39.06
C ASN A 115 19.85 0.16 40.43
N TYR A 116 18.77 -0.40 40.99
CA TYR A 116 18.84 -1.13 42.25
C TYR A 116 19.80 -2.33 42.17
N MET A 117 19.68 -3.15 41.12
CA MET A 117 20.51 -4.34 40.91
C MET A 117 21.98 -4.00 40.64
N ASN A 118 22.25 -2.87 39.99
CA ASN A 118 23.59 -2.38 39.73
C ASN A 118 24.12 -1.44 40.83
N GLY A 119 23.44 -1.36 41.98
CA GLY A 119 23.83 -0.54 43.12
C GLY A 119 25.29 -0.83 43.54
N GLY A 120 26.07 0.23 43.74
CA GLY A 120 27.51 0.13 44.01
C GLY A 120 28.41 0.14 42.76
N ASN A 121 27.84 -0.04 41.56
CA ASN A 121 28.55 0.21 40.31
C ASN A 121 28.43 1.69 39.92
N ARG A 122 29.56 2.41 39.94
CA ARG A 122 29.62 3.87 39.71
C ARG A 122 29.11 4.32 38.34
N THR A 123 29.06 3.43 37.33
CA THR A 123 28.58 3.76 35.97
C THR A 123 27.22 3.17 35.63
N ARG A 124 26.69 2.23 36.44
CA ARG A 124 25.46 1.49 36.12
C ARG A 124 24.37 1.55 37.19
N GLY A 125 24.73 1.85 38.44
CA GLY A 125 23.79 1.85 39.57
C GLY A 125 23.02 3.16 39.77
N GLN A 126 23.30 4.20 38.98
CA GLN A 126 22.72 5.54 39.05
C GLN A 126 22.53 6.12 37.65
N ALA A 127 21.99 5.33 36.72
CA ALA A 127 21.73 5.76 35.36
C ALA A 127 20.44 6.58 35.28
N ASP A 128 20.42 7.60 34.41
CA ASP A 128 19.22 8.39 34.08
C ASP A 128 18.39 7.75 32.95
N GLY A 129 18.93 6.71 32.31
CA GLY A 129 18.30 6.01 31.20
C GLY A 129 19.12 4.81 30.75
N PHE A 130 18.62 4.09 29.75
CA PHE A 130 19.27 2.91 29.18
C PHE A 130 19.01 2.81 27.69
N GLY A 131 19.89 2.12 26.97
CA GLY A 131 19.68 1.78 25.56
C GLY A 131 18.59 0.71 25.40
N LEU A 132 17.73 0.85 24.39
CA LEU A 132 16.62 -0.10 24.16
C LEU A 132 17.12 -1.52 23.80
N ASP A 133 18.39 -1.68 23.44
CA ASP A 133 19.04 -2.97 23.18
C ASP A 133 19.09 -3.89 24.41
N ILE A 134 18.86 -3.35 25.61
CA ILE A 134 18.81 -4.13 26.85
C ILE A 134 17.46 -4.82 27.07
N LEU A 135 16.38 -4.36 26.43
CA LEU A 135 15.03 -4.88 26.65
C LEU A 135 14.92 -6.39 26.36
N PRO A 136 15.50 -6.95 25.27
CA PRO A 136 15.46 -8.39 25.03
C PRO A 136 16.21 -9.21 26.10
N LYS A 137 17.17 -8.60 26.81
CA LYS A 137 18.02 -9.27 27.82
C LYS A 137 17.32 -9.42 29.17
N LEU A 138 16.21 -8.73 29.41
CA LEU A 138 15.45 -8.79 30.67
C LEU A 138 14.93 -10.21 30.98
N LYS A 139 14.71 -11.04 29.95
CA LYS A 139 14.29 -12.44 30.12
C LYS A 139 15.43 -13.34 30.61
N ASP A 140 16.69 -12.94 30.38
CA ASP A 140 17.88 -13.74 30.65
C ASP A 140 18.42 -13.51 32.06
N VAL A 141 18.11 -12.35 32.66
CA VAL A 141 18.43 -12.05 34.06
C VAL A 141 17.44 -12.79 34.96
N LYS A 142 17.94 -13.72 35.79
CA LYS A 142 17.11 -14.59 36.63
C LYS A 142 17.35 -14.38 38.12
N SER A 143 16.36 -14.75 38.93
CA SER A 143 16.50 -14.91 40.37
C SER A 143 17.55 -15.99 40.72
N SER A 144 18.08 -15.96 41.94
CA SER A 144 19.11 -16.90 42.41
C SER A 144 18.69 -18.36 42.34
N ASP A 145 17.40 -18.64 42.47
CA ASP A 145 16.77 -19.96 42.37
C ASP A 145 16.31 -20.30 40.94
N ASN A 146 16.57 -19.43 39.96
CA ASN A 146 16.12 -19.53 38.56
C ASN A 146 14.59 -19.64 38.37
N SER A 147 13.77 -19.36 39.39
CA SER A 147 12.32 -19.50 39.30
C SER A 147 11.64 -18.38 38.51
N ARG A 148 12.26 -17.20 38.42
CA ARG A 148 11.70 -16.04 37.71
C ARG A 148 12.77 -15.23 37.00
N SER A 149 12.41 -14.67 35.84
CA SER A 149 13.23 -13.66 35.16
C SER A 149 12.90 -12.25 35.64
N LEU A 150 13.80 -11.29 35.41
CA LEU A 150 13.57 -9.87 35.66
C LEU A 150 12.36 -9.37 34.87
N LEU A 151 12.19 -9.81 33.61
CA LEU A 151 10.99 -9.52 32.82
C LEU A 151 9.71 -9.98 33.52
N SER A 152 9.66 -11.24 33.97
CA SER A 152 8.50 -11.79 34.68
C SER A 152 8.21 -11.04 35.99
N TYR A 153 9.26 -10.65 36.70
CA TYR A 153 9.16 -9.85 37.91
C TYR A 153 8.58 -8.45 37.64
N ILE A 154 9.06 -7.75 36.60
CA ILE A 154 8.56 -6.42 36.20
C ILE A 154 7.09 -6.48 35.81
N VAL A 155 6.68 -7.46 35.01
CA VAL A 155 5.27 -7.64 34.63
C VAL A 155 4.40 -7.88 35.87
N SER A 156 4.85 -8.77 36.77
CA SER A 156 4.14 -9.05 38.02
C SER A 156 4.04 -7.81 38.92
N TYR A 157 5.10 -7.00 38.98
CA TYR A 157 5.12 -5.77 39.76
C TYR A 157 4.17 -4.72 39.17
N TYR A 158 4.18 -4.53 37.85
CA TYR A 158 3.29 -3.61 37.15
C TYR A 158 1.82 -3.94 37.45
N LEU A 159 1.42 -5.20 37.23
CA LEU A 159 0.04 -5.63 37.46
C LEU A 159 -0.40 -5.51 38.92
N ARG A 160 0.50 -5.69 39.88
CA ARG A 160 0.15 -5.63 41.31
C ARG A 160 0.13 -4.23 41.90
N ASN A 161 0.92 -3.32 41.36
CA ASN A 161 1.21 -2.03 41.99
C ASN A 161 0.83 -0.81 41.14
N LEU A 162 0.72 -0.95 39.82
CA LEU A 162 0.51 0.18 38.91
C LEU A 162 -0.78 0.07 38.09
N ASP A 163 -1.35 -1.13 37.96
CA ASP A 163 -2.59 -1.38 37.22
C ASP A 163 -3.73 -1.66 38.20
N GLU A 164 -4.59 -0.66 38.40
CA GLU A 164 -5.75 -0.75 39.29
C GLU A 164 -6.84 -1.70 38.76
N ASP A 165 -6.80 -2.01 37.46
CA ASP A 165 -7.75 -2.87 36.77
C ASP A 165 -7.17 -4.24 36.41
N ALA A 166 -6.00 -4.57 36.96
CA ALA A 166 -5.38 -5.88 36.76
C ALA A 166 -6.35 -7.03 37.08
N GLY A 167 -6.57 -7.90 36.10
CA GLY A 167 -7.48 -9.06 36.21
C GLY A 167 -8.96 -8.74 35.99
N LYS A 168 -9.31 -7.50 35.63
CA LYS A 168 -10.66 -7.07 35.23
C LYS A 168 -10.76 -6.95 33.71
N GLU A 169 -11.99 -6.85 33.19
CA GLU A 169 -12.25 -6.63 31.75
C GLU A 169 -11.74 -5.28 31.24
N GLN A 170 -11.59 -4.30 32.13
CA GLN A 170 -11.11 -2.95 31.82
C GLN A 170 -9.58 -2.85 31.74
N CYS A 171 -8.86 -3.96 32.01
CA CYS A 171 -7.40 -4.00 31.93
C CYS A 171 -6.93 -3.68 30.51
N ILE A 172 -6.07 -2.68 30.37
CA ILE A 172 -5.51 -2.26 29.08
C ILE A 172 -4.03 -2.63 29.04
N PHE A 173 -3.60 -3.23 27.93
CA PHE A 173 -2.18 -3.49 27.71
C PHE A 173 -1.42 -2.15 27.60
N PRO A 174 -0.41 -1.87 28.45
CA PRO A 174 0.18 -0.54 28.57
C PRO A 174 1.21 -0.20 27.49
N LEU A 175 1.45 -1.13 26.57
CA LEU A 175 2.37 -0.98 25.45
C LEU A 175 1.59 -1.05 24.14
N PRO A 176 2.13 -0.54 23.01
CA PRO A 176 1.48 -0.69 21.73
C PRO A 176 1.27 -2.17 21.38
N ASP A 177 0.26 -2.43 20.55
CA ASP A 177 -0.05 -3.78 20.10
C ASP A 177 1.19 -4.45 19.45
N PRO A 178 1.56 -5.68 19.85
CA PRO A 178 2.73 -6.36 19.30
C PRO A 178 2.68 -6.60 17.79
N GLN A 179 1.49 -6.80 17.21
CA GLN A 179 1.31 -6.99 15.78
C GLN A 179 1.56 -5.68 15.03
N ASP A 180 1.05 -4.57 15.55
CA ASP A 180 1.30 -3.23 15.00
C ASP A 180 2.80 -2.89 15.02
N LEU A 181 3.47 -3.14 16.15
CA LEU A 181 4.92 -2.97 16.28
C LEU A 181 5.69 -3.84 15.30
N PHE A 182 5.28 -5.11 15.13
CA PHE A 182 5.91 -6.01 14.17
C PHE A 182 5.73 -5.48 12.74
N GLN A 183 4.53 -5.08 12.34
CA GLN A 183 4.28 -4.51 11.01
C GLN A 183 5.13 -3.27 10.75
N ALA A 184 5.15 -2.32 11.69
CA ALA A 184 5.95 -1.11 11.58
C ALA A 184 7.46 -1.40 11.50
N SER A 185 7.94 -2.42 12.23
CA SER A 185 9.36 -2.82 12.18
C SER A 185 9.81 -3.34 10.81
N GLN A 186 8.88 -3.82 9.97
CA GLN A 186 9.17 -4.30 8.62
C GLN A 186 9.13 -3.19 7.56
N MET A 187 8.67 -1.98 7.92
CA MET A 187 8.54 -0.87 6.97
C MET A 187 9.89 -0.22 6.66
N LYS A 188 10.06 0.20 5.40
CA LYS A 188 11.26 0.91 4.95
C LYS A 188 10.87 2.18 4.22
N PHE A 189 11.44 3.31 4.65
CA PHE A 189 11.19 4.61 4.02
C PHE A 189 11.58 4.65 2.54
N ASP A 190 12.64 3.95 2.16
CA ASP A 190 13.07 3.85 0.76
C ASP A 190 12.00 3.22 -0.13
N ASP A 191 11.23 2.26 0.39
CA ASP A 191 10.17 1.59 -0.36
C ASP A 191 8.99 2.55 -0.53
N PHE A 192 8.57 3.27 0.51
CA PHE A 192 7.57 4.33 0.38
C PHE A 192 7.97 5.41 -0.63
N GLN A 193 9.23 5.85 -0.61
CA GLN A 193 9.74 6.84 -1.56
C GLN A 193 9.75 6.32 -3.00
N LYS A 194 10.05 5.03 -3.22
CA LYS A 194 9.99 4.41 -4.55
C LYS A 194 8.53 4.33 -5.02
N ASP A 195 7.64 3.87 -4.16
CA ASP A 195 6.22 3.69 -4.49
C ASP A 195 5.57 5.05 -4.80
N LEU A 196 5.79 6.08 -3.97
CA LEU A 196 5.28 7.44 -4.21
C LEU A 196 5.83 8.04 -5.52
N ARG A 197 7.11 7.82 -5.83
CA ARG A 197 7.71 8.28 -7.10
C ARG A 197 7.09 7.56 -8.30
N LYS A 198 6.87 6.25 -8.18
CA LYS A 198 6.21 5.46 -9.22
C LYS A 198 4.77 5.95 -9.42
N MET A 199 3.97 6.06 -8.36
CA MET A 199 2.60 6.55 -8.45
C MET A 199 2.51 7.95 -9.06
N LYS A 200 3.42 8.87 -8.71
CA LYS A 200 3.48 10.20 -9.33
C LYS A 200 3.77 10.13 -10.83
N LYS A 201 4.68 9.25 -11.24
CA LYS A 201 5.00 9.03 -12.66
C LYS A 201 3.80 8.46 -13.39
N ASP A 202 3.15 7.45 -12.82
CA ASP A 202 2.02 6.75 -13.41
C ASP A 202 0.78 7.66 -13.50
N LEU A 203 0.55 8.52 -12.48
CA LEU A 203 -0.47 9.56 -12.51
C LEU A 203 -0.25 10.54 -13.67
N LYS A 204 0.98 11.02 -13.85
CA LYS A 204 1.33 11.90 -14.97
C LYS A 204 1.14 11.23 -16.33
N ALA A 205 1.42 9.93 -16.41
CA ALA A 205 1.13 9.16 -17.62
C ALA A 205 -0.39 9.12 -17.87
N CYS A 206 -1.20 8.86 -16.83
CA CYS A 206 -2.66 8.86 -16.93
C CYS A 206 -3.20 10.23 -17.37
N GLU A 207 -2.71 11.33 -16.82
CA GLU A 207 -3.07 12.69 -17.25
C GLU A 207 -2.76 12.91 -18.74
N THR A 208 -1.63 12.38 -19.21
CA THR A 208 -1.22 12.50 -20.62
C THR A 208 -2.13 11.68 -21.54
N GLU A 209 -2.47 10.44 -21.16
CA GLU A 209 -3.39 9.60 -21.93
C GLU A 209 -4.82 10.19 -21.95
N ALA A 210 -5.31 10.68 -20.81
CA ALA A 210 -6.60 11.35 -20.72
C ALA A 210 -6.65 12.61 -21.61
N ALA A 211 -5.59 13.41 -21.62
CA ALA A 211 -5.50 14.59 -22.49
C ALA A 211 -5.59 14.24 -23.98
N LYS A 212 -5.02 13.10 -24.41
CA LYS A 212 -5.18 12.62 -25.80
C LYS A 212 -6.64 12.29 -26.11
N VAL A 213 -7.37 11.67 -25.18
CA VAL A 213 -8.80 11.40 -25.35
C VAL A 213 -9.56 12.71 -25.53
N TYR A 214 -9.28 13.72 -24.70
CA TYR A 214 -9.97 15.03 -24.79
C TYR A 214 -9.72 15.77 -26.10
N GLN A 215 -8.53 15.61 -26.68
CA GLN A 215 -8.13 16.32 -27.90
C GLN A 215 -8.54 15.59 -29.18
N LEU A 216 -8.58 14.25 -29.16
CA LEU A 216 -8.74 13.43 -30.36
C LEU A 216 -10.13 12.80 -30.50
N SER A 217 -10.91 12.69 -29.42
CA SER A 217 -12.27 12.17 -29.49
C SER A 217 -13.26 13.23 -29.99
N LEU A 218 -14.25 12.80 -30.76
CA LEU A 218 -15.42 13.61 -31.10
C LEU A 218 -16.24 13.94 -29.85
N GLU A 219 -16.98 15.05 -29.87
CA GLU A 219 -17.77 15.52 -28.72
C GLU A 219 -18.79 14.47 -28.23
N GLU A 220 -19.38 13.71 -29.14
CA GLU A 220 -20.30 12.61 -28.84
C GLU A 220 -19.66 11.40 -28.12
N HIS A 221 -18.33 11.30 -28.14
CA HIS A 221 -17.56 10.23 -27.50
C HIS A 221 -16.79 10.69 -26.27
N LEU A 222 -16.85 11.97 -25.94
CA LEU A 222 -16.09 12.54 -24.82
C LEU A 222 -16.69 12.14 -23.47
N GLN A 223 -18.01 12.05 -23.38
CA GLN A 223 -18.72 11.67 -22.17
C GLN A 223 -19.09 10.19 -22.16
N PRO A 224 -19.09 9.53 -20.98
CA PRO A 224 -18.85 10.06 -19.62
C PRO A 224 -17.37 10.10 -19.21
N PHE A 225 -16.44 9.82 -20.14
CA PHE A 225 -15.02 9.66 -19.82
C PHE A 225 -14.42 10.89 -19.15
N LYS A 226 -14.70 12.06 -19.70
CA LYS A 226 -14.18 13.32 -19.18
C LYS A 226 -14.65 13.60 -17.76
N ASP A 227 -15.95 13.50 -17.49
CA ASP A 227 -16.49 13.80 -16.16
C ASP A 227 -15.88 12.87 -15.09
N ASN A 228 -15.75 11.57 -15.40
CA ASN A 228 -15.16 10.60 -14.47
C ASN A 228 -13.66 10.87 -14.21
N MET A 229 -12.91 11.27 -15.24
CA MET A 229 -11.48 11.57 -15.11
C MET A 229 -11.20 12.93 -14.47
N GLU A 230 -12.11 13.90 -14.57
CA GLU A 230 -12.00 15.18 -13.85
C GLU A 230 -12.39 15.06 -12.37
N GLN A 231 -13.26 14.11 -12.03
CA GLN A 231 -13.63 13.81 -10.65
C GLN A 231 -12.54 13.03 -9.89
N PHE A 232 -11.83 12.14 -10.59
CA PHE A 232 -10.76 11.30 -10.06
C PHE A 232 -9.49 12.10 -9.76
#